data_AF-G4RKL3-F1
#
_entry.id   AF-G4RKL3-F1
#
_cell.length_a   1.000
_cell.length_b   1.000
_cell.length_c   1.000
_cell.angle_alpha   90.00
_cell.angle_beta   90.00
_cell.angle_gamma   90.00
#
_symmetry.space_group_name_H-M   'P 1'
#
loop_
_entity.id
_entity.type
_entity.pdbx_description
1 polymer ?
#
loop_
_entity_poly.entity_id
_entity_poly.type
_entity_poly.pdbx_seq_one_letter_code
_entity_poly.pdbx_strand_id
1 'polypeptide(L)'
;MINRDEVLNKIRELSSSIDKLESQIASITTEIDNKKNQLSEIRRSLADVRSQIDNARAKLMKIREELNKLRARRQEIIDSIRRSKSQILELNAEMQKYREKLEAYRRALAAINEYVGGRPIDKDKMKMLIEKLEYYFETTPTDPEWERQFIKTISEIEEELNLADSLEKLRSHIQDIKNRIDEIRKKKEELRSQISSLVAALSSIKEEIVKLKAERESTYKQLVDLKNKREQLKQARDELKKNIVELAAKRKELRGHIFQLREELNKYTILLKAADLSDKYKASLEAKNNARESLRAKADEIYNKLLRGERLTHDEIKILIEAGYLSEE
;
A
#
# COMPACT_ATOMS: atom_id res chain seq x y z
N MET A 1 31.65 13.09 -75.51
CA MET A 1 31.47 11.62 -75.33
C MET A 1 31.24 11.38 -73.85
N ILE A 2 30.21 10.62 -73.49
CA ILE A 2 30.01 10.20 -72.10
C ILE A 2 31.07 9.14 -71.81
N ASN A 3 31.95 9.37 -70.83
CA ASN A 3 32.96 8.39 -70.46
C ASN A 3 32.31 7.28 -69.63
N ARG A 4 32.15 6.11 -70.24
CA ARG A 4 31.48 4.93 -69.67
C ARG A 4 32.06 4.54 -68.31
N ASP A 5 33.38 4.59 -68.17
CA ASP A 5 34.09 4.17 -66.97
C ASP A 5 33.85 5.13 -65.80
N GLU A 6 33.74 6.43 -66.07
CA GLU A 6 33.38 7.43 -65.06
C GLU A 6 31.96 7.23 -64.53
N VAL A 7 31.00 6.92 -65.42
CA VAL A 7 29.61 6.63 -65.03
C VAL A 7 29.53 5.36 -64.19
N LEU A 8 30.26 4.31 -64.57
CA LEU A 8 30.33 3.05 -63.82
C LEU A 8 30.95 3.25 -62.43
N ASN A 9 32.02 4.02 -62.33
CA ASN A 9 32.65 4.35 -61.05
C ASN A 9 31.69 5.14 -60.16
N LYS A 10 30.97 6.13 -60.71
CA LYS A 10 29.98 6.90 -59.95
C LYS A 10 28.82 6.04 -59.44
N ILE A 11 28.32 5.12 -60.25
CA ILE A 11 27.30 4.15 -59.83
C ILE A 11 27.82 3.30 -58.66
N ARG A 12 29.06 2.77 -58.74
CA ARG A 12 29.66 1.98 -57.66
C ARG A 12 29.80 2.77 -56.36
N GLU A 13 30.24 4.03 -56.44
CA GLU A 13 30.34 4.92 -55.27
C GLU A 13 28.98 5.16 -54.62
N LEU A 14 27.95 5.48 -55.42
CA LEU A 14 26.58 5.71 -54.94
C LEU A 14 25.99 4.45 -54.31
N SER A 15 26.16 3.28 -54.95
CA SER A 15 25.75 1.98 -54.39
C SER A 15 26.41 1.74 -53.03
N SER A 16 27.74 1.90 -52.94
CA SER A 16 28.46 1.70 -51.68
C SER A 16 28.02 2.66 -50.56
N SER A 17 27.62 3.88 -50.93
CA SER A 17 27.12 4.88 -49.98
C SER A 17 25.72 4.53 -49.49
N ILE A 18 24.86 4.04 -50.39
CA ILE A 18 23.53 3.51 -50.03
C ILE A 18 23.68 2.32 -49.07
N ASP A 19 24.54 1.35 -49.38
CA ASP A 19 24.76 0.17 -48.52
C ASP A 19 25.21 0.57 -47.11
N LYS A 20 26.11 1.55 -47.00
CA LYS A 20 26.55 2.11 -45.70
C LYS A 20 25.38 2.73 -44.94
N LEU A 21 24.56 3.56 -45.58
CA LEU A 21 23.41 4.18 -44.92
C LEU A 21 22.34 3.14 -44.54
N GLU A 22 22.14 2.10 -45.35
CA GLU A 22 21.24 0.99 -45.04
C GLU A 22 21.70 0.24 -43.78
N SER A 23 23.01 0.00 -43.65
CA SER A 23 23.58 -0.61 -42.44
C SER A 23 23.39 0.27 -41.19
N GLN A 24 23.53 1.60 -41.30
CA GLN A 24 23.27 2.54 -40.21
C GLN A 24 21.78 2.59 -39.82
N ILE A 25 20.88 2.49 -40.79
CA ILE A 25 19.44 2.41 -40.51
C ILE A 25 19.11 1.11 -39.79
N ALA A 26 19.74 0.00 -40.18
CA ALA A 26 19.57 -1.28 -39.50
C ALA A 26 20.03 -1.20 -38.05
N SER A 27 21.22 -0.64 -37.78
CA SER A 27 21.72 -0.48 -36.40
C SER A 27 20.80 0.40 -35.56
N ILE A 28 20.40 1.59 -36.05
CA ILE A 28 19.48 2.48 -35.34
C ILE A 28 18.12 1.79 -35.09
N THR A 29 17.65 0.98 -36.03
CA THR A 29 16.39 0.23 -35.84
C THR A 29 16.52 -0.77 -34.70
N THR A 30 17.63 -1.52 -34.63
CA THR A 30 17.88 -2.43 -33.50
C THR A 30 17.99 -1.68 -32.17
N GLU A 31 18.64 -0.51 -32.14
CA GLU A 31 18.72 0.32 -30.92
C GLU A 31 17.35 0.82 -30.46
N ILE A 32 16.50 1.27 -31.39
CA ILE A 32 15.12 1.68 -31.10
C ILE A 32 14.35 0.52 -30.47
N ASP A 33 14.45 -0.67 -31.03
CA ASP A 33 13.72 -1.84 -30.55
C ASP A 33 14.23 -2.29 -29.17
N ASN A 34 15.55 -2.26 -28.94
CA ASN A 34 16.13 -2.48 -27.61
C ASN A 34 15.62 -1.48 -26.57
N LYS A 35 15.60 -0.18 -26.90
CA LYS A 35 15.07 0.86 -25.99
C LYS A 35 13.57 0.71 -25.75
N LYS A 36 12.79 0.26 -26.74
CA LYS A 36 11.36 -0.06 -26.56
C LYS A 36 11.16 -1.23 -25.61
N ASN A 37 12.01 -2.25 -25.67
CA ASN A 37 11.97 -3.38 -24.74
C ASN A 37 12.27 -2.92 -23.31
N GLN A 38 13.33 -2.12 -23.11
CA GLN A 38 13.62 -1.49 -21.82
C GLN A 38 12.45 -0.63 -21.31
N LEU A 39 11.80 0.13 -22.21
CA LEU A 39 10.62 0.93 -21.87
C LEU A 39 9.44 0.05 -21.40
N SER A 40 9.26 -1.14 -21.99
CA SER A 40 8.26 -2.12 -21.56
C SER A 40 8.55 -2.62 -20.14
N GLU A 41 9.81 -2.96 -19.84
CA GLU A 41 10.25 -3.39 -18.51
C GLU A 41 10.05 -2.30 -17.45
N ILE A 42 10.40 -1.05 -17.77
CA ILE A 42 10.17 0.09 -16.87
C ILE A 42 8.66 0.30 -16.64
N ARG A 43 7.82 0.09 -17.65
CA ARG A 43 6.35 0.18 -17.47
C ARG A 43 5.82 -0.92 -16.54
N ARG A 44 6.34 -2.15 -16.66
CA ARG A 44 5.99 -3.26 -15.75
C ARG A 44 6.41 -2.95 -14.32
N SER A 45 7.68 -2.58 -14.10
CA SER A 45 8.16 -2.21 -12.77
C SER A 45 7.43 -1.00 -12.18
N LEU A 46 7.01 -0.02 -12.98
CA LEU A 46 6.15 1.08 -12.54
C LEU A 46 4.77 0.60 -12.08
N ALA A 47 4.19 -0.41 -12.74
CA ALA A 47 2.92 -1.00 -12.33
C ALA A 47 3.08 -1.74 -10.99
N ASP A 48 4.16 -2.49 -10.84
CA ASP A 48 4.48 -3.21 -9.60
C ASP A 48 4.73 -2.25 -8.42
N VAL A 49 5.50 -1.18 -8.62
CA VAL A 49 5.72 -0.18 -7.58
C VAL A 49 4.41 0.53 -7.21
N ARG A 50 3.51 0.77 -8.17
CA ARG A 50 2.19 1.33 -7.87
C ARG A 50 1.36 0.38 -7.01
N SER A 51 1.29 -0.91 -7.36
CA SER A 51 0.55 -1.89 -6.56
C SER A 51 1.11 -2.03 -5.15
N GLN A 52 2.45 -2.01 -5.00
CA GLN A 52 3.10 -2.01 -3.68
C GLN A 52 2.76 -0.75 -2.87
N ILE A 53 2.73 0.44 -3.50
CA ILE A 53 2.30 1.69 -2.85
C ILE A 53 0.85 1.58 -2.35
N ASP A 54 -0.04 1.05 -3.16
CA ASP A 54 -1.46 0.92 -2.81
C ASP A 54 -1.64 -0.10 -1.67
N ASN A 55 -0.91 -1.21 -1.70
CA ASN A 55 -0.87 -2.17 -0.60
C ASN A 55 -0.34 -1.55 0.71
N ALA A 56 0.73 -0.76 0.64
CA ALA A 56 1.27 -0.06 1.82
C ALA A 56 0.26 0.94 2.39
N ARG A 57 -0.47 1.68 1.52
CA ARG A 57 -1.55 2.58 1.94
C ARG A 57 -2.70 1.83 2.60
N ALA A 58 -3.11 0.69 2.05
CA ALA A 58 -4.15 -0.14 2.65
C ALA A 58 -3.75 -0.65 4.04
N LYS A 59 -2.50 -1.11 4.20
CA LYS A 59 -1.95 -1.48 5.52
C LYS A 59 -1.98 -0.32 6.51
N LEU A 60 -1.56 0.87 6.08
CA LEU A 60 -1.61 2.07 6.93
C LEU A 60 -3.04 2.45 7.36
N MET A 61 -4.03 2.26 6.49
CA MET A 61 -5.44 2.47 6.84
C MET A 61 -5.91 1.48 7.91
N LYS A 62 -5.61 0.18 7.75
CA LYS A 62 -5.93 -0.84 8.76
C LYS A 62 -5.31 -0.53 10.12
N ILE A 63 -4.02 -0.21 10.14
CA ILE A 63 -3.32 0.18 11.38
C ILE A 63 -3.98 1.42 12.03
N ARG A 64 -4.41 2.39 11.22
CA ARG A 64 -5.10 3.59 11.73
C ARG A 64 -6.45 3.23 12.37
N GLU A 65 -7.22 2.35 11.74
CA GLU A 65 -8.50 1.86 12.28
C GLU A 65 -8.30 1.11 13.60
N GLU A 66 -7.33 0.20 13.66
CA GLU A 66 -7.00 -0.55 14.87
C GLU A 66 -6.53 0.38 16.00
N LEU A 67 -5.67 1.34 15.71
CA LEU A 67 -5.25 2.35 16.68
C LEU A 67 -6.43 3.18 17.22
N ASN A 68 -7.42 3.50 16.37
CA ASN A 68 -8.62 4.22 16.81
C ASN A 68 -9.48 3.34 17.73
N LYS A 69 -9.68 2.06 17.38
CA LYS A 69 -10.42 1.10 18.23
C LYS A 69 -9.75 0.93 19.59
N LEU A 70 -8.42 0.76 19.62
CA LEU A 70 -7.68 0.64 20.88
C LEU A 70 -7.74 1.92 21.72
N ARG A 71 -7.72 3.10 21.11
CA ARG A 71 -7.87 4.37 21.82
C ARG A 71 -9.26 4.52 22.44
N ALA A 72 -10.31 4.14 21.72
CA ALA A 72 -11.68 4.14 22.22
C ALA A 72 -11.82 3.18 23.42
N ARG A 73 -11.37 1.93 23.26
CA ARG A 73 -11.36 0.93 24.34
C ARG A 73 -10.55 1.38 25.56
N ARG A 74 -9.40 2.01 25.34
CA ARG A 74 -8.59 2.60 26.42
C ARG A 74 -9.38 3.67 27.19
N GLN A 75 -10.12 4.51 26.49
CA GLN A 75 -10.92 5.57 27.10
C GLN A 75 -12.07 4.98 27.93
N GLU A 76 -12.79 3.99 27.39
CA GLU A 76 -13.84 3.26 28.12
C GLU A 76 -13.31 2.64 29.42
N ILE A 77 -12.15 2.00 29.38
CA ILE A 77 -11.53 1.42 30.57
C ILE A 77 -11.16 2.49 31.59
N ILE A 78 -10.59 3.63 31.15
CA ILE A 78 -10.26 4.75 32.03
C ILE A 78 -11.52 5.28 32.73
N ASP A 79 -12.62 5.41 32.00
CA ASP A 79 -13.89 5.89 32.55
C ASP A 79 -14.50 4.88 33.53
N SER A 80 -14.41 3.57 33.24
CA SER A 80 -14.79 2.51 34.19
C SER A 80 -13.96 2.57 35.47
N ILE A 81 -12.64 2.73 35.39
CA ILE A 81 -11.78 2.89 36.57
C ILE A 81 -12.18 4.12 37.39
N ARG A 82 -12.50 5.25 36.73
CA ARG A 82 -12.96 6.46 37.41
C ARG A 82 -14.28 6.23 38.17
N ARG A 83 -15.24 5.52 37.58
CA ARG A 83 -16.51 5.15 38.21
C ARG A 83 -16.30 4.21 39.41
N SER A 84 -15.49 3.17 39.26
CA SER A 84 -15.17 2.27 40.38
C SER A 84 -14.47 3.02 41.52
N LYS A 85 -13.59 3.99 41.20
CA LYS A 85 -12.96 4.85 42.21
C LYS A 85 -13.96 5.76 42.92
N SER A 86 -14.93 6.35 42.23
CA SER A 86 -15.96 7.17 42.88
C SER A 86 -16.85 6.32 43.79
N GLN A 87 -17.24 5.12 43.36
CA GLN A 87 -17.97 4.17 44.20
C GLN A 87 -17.20 3.80 45.47
N ILE A 88 -15.88 3.60 45.38
CA ILE A 88 -15.04 3.35 46.56
C ILE A 88 -15.08 4.56 47.53
N LEU A 89 -15.08 5.80 47.01
CA LEU A 89 -15.16 7.01 47.84
C LEU A 89 -16.53 7.12 48.54
N GLU A 90 -17.62 6.83 47.84
CA GLU A 90 -18.97 6.78 48.41
C GLU A 90 -19.07 5.74 49.52
N LEU A 91 -18.59 4.51 49.25
CA LEU A 91 -18.52 3.43 50.24
C LEU A 91 -17.65 3.79 51.45
N ASN A 92 -16.58 4.57 51.27
CA ASN A 92 -15.78 5.10 52.38
C ASN A 92 -16.59 6.07 53.25
N ALA A 93 -17.34 6.97 52.63
CA ALA A 93 -18.18 7.92 53.36
C ALA A 93 -19.30 7.22 54.11
N GLU A 94 -19.95 6.22 53.51
CA GLU A 94 -20.95 5.38 54.18
C GLU A 94 -20.36 4.63 55.38
N MET A 95 -19.22 3.98 55.18
CA MET A 95 -18.53 3.27 56.25
C MET A 95 -18.14 4.20 57.41
N GLN A 96 -17.76 5.45 57.13
CA GLN A 96 -17.46 6.45 58.16
C GLN A 96 -18.69 6.77 59.00
N LYS A 97 -19.86 6.99 58.36
CA LYS A 97 -21.13 7.19 59.08
C LYS A 97 -21.48 6.01 59.99
N TYR A 98 -21.24 4.78 59.53
CA TYR A 98 -21.47 3.58 60.35
C TYR A 98 -20.48 3.48 61.53
N ARG A 99 -19.23 3.92 61.36
CA ARG A 99 -18.25 3.99 62.47
C ARG A 99 -18.67 5.00 63.53
N GLU A 100 -19.12 6.19 63.12
CA GLU A 100 -19.63 7.22 64.05
C GLU A 100 -20.84 6.71 64.84
N LYS A 101 -21.79 6.04 64.17
CA LYS A 101 -22.92 5.37 64.84
C LYS A 101 -22.45 4.30 65.83
N LEU A 102 -21.49 3.47 65.43
CA LEU A 102 -20.92 2.44 66.29
C LEU A 102 -20.27 3.04 67.54
N GLU A 103 -19.54 4.14 67.41
CA GLU A 103 -18.94 4.86 68.53
C GLU A 103 -20.01 5.48 69.46
N ALA A 104 -21.09 6.01 68.90
CA ALA A 104 -22.22 6.51 69.69
C ALA A 104 -22.89 5.39 70.50
N TYR A 105 -23.19 4.25 69.87
CA TYR A 105 -23.76 3.09 70.56
C TYR A 105 -22.81 2.48 71.60
N ARG A 106 -21.50 2.46 71.33
CA ARG A 106 -20.50 2.03 72.32
C ARG A 106 -20.44 2.98 73.52
N ARG A 107 -20.53 4.29 73.31
CA ARG A 107 -20.60 5.29 74.38
C ARG A 107 -21.87 5.13 75.22
N ALA A 108 -23.02 4.93 74.57
CA ALA A 108 -24.28 4.66 75.27
C ALA A 108 -24.20 3.37 76.09
N LEU A 109 -23.65 2.30 75.51
CA LEU A 109 -23.44 1.03 76.21
C LEU A 109 -22.46 1.16 77.38
N ALA A 110 -21.40 1.95 77.23
CA ALA A 110 -20.46 2.24 78.33
C ALA A 110 -21.13 3.01 79.47
N ALA A 111 -21.91 4.06 79.16
CA ALA A 111 -22.64 4.84 80.16
C ALA A 111 -23.67 3.99 80.93
N ILE A 112 -24.41 3.11 80.22
CA ILE A 112 -25.35 2.20 80.87
C ILE A 112 -24.62 1.16 81.72
N ASN A 113 -23.50 0.60 81.24
CA ASN A 113 -22.70 -0.33 82.03
C ASN A 113 -22.09 0.32 83.30
N GLU A 114 -21.70 1.59 83.22
CA GLU A 114 -21.20 2.37 84.36
C GLU A 114 -22.32 2.64 85.38
N TYR A 115 -23.52 3.00 84.91
CA TYR A 115 -24.71 3.14 85.76
C TYR A 115 -25.06 1.84 86.50
N VAL A 116 -24.98 0.69 85.82
CA VAL A 116 -25.25 -0.65 86.38
C VAL A 116 -24.06 -1.17 87.23
N GLY A 117 -22.95 -0.42 87.31
CA GLY A 117 -21.77 -0.79 88.10
C GLY A 117 -21.07 -2.06 87.61
N GLY A 118 -21.20 -2.39 86.32
CA GLY A 118 -20.62 -3.60 85.73
C GLY A 118 -21.26 -4.92 86.19
N ARG A 119 -22.40 -4.88 86.88
CA ARG A 119 -23.14 -6.10 87.26
C ARG A 119 -23.81 -6.72 86.04
N PRO A 120 -23.66 -8.03 85.79
CA PRO A 120 -24.46 -8.71 84.79
C PRO A 120 -25.92 -8.77 85.27
N ILE A 121 -26.82 -8.07 84.59
CA ILE A 121 -28.26 -8.17 84.87
C ILE A 121 -28.76 -9.47 84.25
N ASP A 122 -28.97 -10.50 85.08
CA ASP A 122 -29.57 -11.77 84.66
C ASP A 122 -31.10 -11.61 84.59
N LYS A 123 -31.60 -11.30 83.40
CA LYS A 123 -33.02 -11.13 83.09
C LYS A 123 -33.89 -12.29 83.57
N ASP A 124 -33.38 -13.53 83.50
CA ASP A 124 -34.12 -14.72 83.91
C ASP A 124 -34.23 -14.83 85.44
N LYS A 125 -33.19 -14.42 86.17
CA LYS A 125 -33.23 -14.41 87.64
C LYS A 125 -34.17 -13.33 88.17
N MET A 126 -34.21 -12.17 87.52
CA MET A 126 -35.12 -11.08 87.87
C MET A 126 -36.57 -11.43 87.61
N LYS A 127 -36.89 -12.06 86.47
CA LYS A 127 -38.24 -12.58 86.18
C LYS A 127 -38.68 -13.64 87.19
N MET A 128 -37.80 -14.57 87.56
CA MET A 128 -38.09 -15.56 88.60
C MET A 128 -38.28 -14.92 89.99
N LEU A 129 -37.61 -13.81 90.27
CA LEU A 129 -37.80 -13.04 91.50
C LEU A 129 -39.14 -12.32 91.49
N ILE A 130 -39.56 -11.70 90.38
CA ILE A 130 -40.89 -11.11 90.21
C ILE A 130 -41.97 -12.17 90.42
N GLU A 131 -41.87 -13.33 89.75
CA GLU A 131 -42.85 -14.41 89.85
C GLU A 131 -42.98 -14.95 91.29
N LYS A 132 -41.85 -15.06 92.01
CA LYS A 132 -41.86 -15.40 93.43
C LYS A 132 -42.46 -14.30 94.30
N LEU A 133 -42.13 -13.04 94.03
CA LEU A 133 -42.61 -11.87 94.78
C LEU A 133 -44.12 -11.65 94.58
N GLU A 134 -44.64 -11.85 93.37
CA GLU A 134 -46.08 -11.85 93.06
C GLU A 134 -46.79 -12.98 93.82
N TYR A 135 -46.24 -14.20 93.79
CA TYR A 135 -46.77 -15.32 94.57
C TYR A 135 -46.79 -15.05 96.08
N TYR A 136 -45.76 -14.42 96.64
CA TYR A 136 -45.73 -14.02 98.06
C TYR A 136 -46.72 -12.89 98.38
N PHE A 137 -46.93 -11.94 97.46
CA PHE A 137 -47.92 -10.88 97.62
C PHE A 137 -49.36 -11.42 97.61
N GLU A 138 -49.64 -12.43 96.78
CA GLU A 138 -50.95 -13.08 96.70
C GLU A 138 -51.29 -13.94 97.92
N THR A 139 -50.30 -14.41 98.67
CA THR A 139 -50.47 -15.42 99.74
C THR A 139 -50.29 -14.91 101.17
N THR A 140 -49.92 -13.64 101.40
CA THR A 140 -49.61 -13.11 102.75
C THR A 140 -50.45 -11.86 103.11
N PRO A 141 -50.95 -11.67 104.36
CA PRO A 141 -51.75 -10.49 104.74
C PRO A 141 -50.88 -9.24 104.99
N THR A 142 -51.28 -8.10 104.43
CA THR A 142 -50.41 -6.93 104.19
C THR A 142 -50.42 -5.85 105.27
N ASP A 143 -49.23 -5.34 105.61
CA ASP A 143 -48.96 -4.13 106.40
C ASP A 143 -48.67 -2.94 105.44
N PRO A 144 -49.23 -1.73 105.64
CA PRO A 144 -49.00 -0.56 104.79
C PRO A 144 -47.53 -0.18 104.55
N GLU A 145 -46.62 -0.48 105.48
CA GLU A 145 -45.19 -0.25 105.27
C GLU A 145 -44.56 -1.29 104.32
N TRP A 146 -45.03 -2.52 104.40
CA TRP A 146 -44.59 -3.63 103.55
C TRP A 146 -45.07 -3.46 102.11
N GLU A 147 -46.30 -2.98 101.89
CA GLU A 147 -46.79 -2.63 100.54
C GLU A 147 -45.92 -1.56 99.86
N ARG A 148 -45.50 -0.54 100.62
CA ARG A 148 -44.62 0.50 100.10
C ARG A 148 -43.23 -0.02 99.76
N GLN A 149 -42.68 -0.92 100.58
CA GLN A 149 -41.39 -1.56 100.30
C GLN A 149 -41.48 -2.51 99.11
N PHE A 150 -42.58 -3.25 98.99
CA PHE A 150 -42.85 -4.16 97.88
C PHE A 150 -42.97 -3.42 96.54
N ILE A 151 -43.76 -2.35 96.51
CA ILE A 151 -43.89 -1.49 95.32
C ILE A 151 -42.53 -0.90 94.94
N LYS A 152 -41.70 -0.49 95.91
CA LYS A 152 -40.33 -0.04 95.64
C LYS A 152 -39.48 -1.14 95.02
N THR A 153 -39.47 -2.35 95.60
CA THR A 153 -38.69 -3.47 95.07
C THR A 153 -39.15 -3.93 93.68
N ILE A 154 -40.45 -3.91 93.40
CA ILE A 154 -40.97 -4.19 92.05
C ILE A 154 -40.53 -3.10 91.09
N SER A 155 -40.66 -1.82 91.46
CA SER A 155 -40.25 -0.72 90.58
C SER A 155 -38.74 -0.77 90.27
N GLU A 156 -37.90 -1.13 91.25
CA GLU A 156 -36.46 -1.33 91.07
C GLU A 156 -36.17 -2.49 90.11
N ILE A 157 -36.87 -3.62 90.24
CA ILE A 157 -36.70 -4.79 89.35
C ILE A 157 -37.20 -4.47 87.92
N GLU A 158 -38.31 -3.73 87.78
CA GLU A 158 -38.82 -3.29 86.48
C GLU A 158 -37.84 -2.34 85.78
N GLU A 159 -37.23 -1.40 86.52
CA GLU A 159 -36.17 -0.53 86.02
C GLU A 159 -34.96 -1.33 85.55
N GLU A 160 -34.50 -2.30 86.33
CA GLU A 160 -33.39 -3.20 85.96
C GLU A 160 -33.71 -4.06 84.72
N LEU A 161 -34.95 -4.52 84.58
CA LEU A 161 -35.39 -5.31 83.43
C LEU A 161 -35.49 -4.45 82.16
N ASN A 162 -35.98 -3.22 82.28
CA ASN A 162 -35.98 -2.24 81.18
C ASN A 162 -34.55 -1.87 80.74
N LEU A 163 -33.61 -1.77 81.68
CA LEU A 163 -32.19 -1.57 81.39
C LEU A 163 -31.60 -2.77 80.64
N ALA A 164 -31.90 -4.01 81.06
CA ALA A 164 -31.46 -5.22 80.37
C ALA A 164 -31.95 -5.27 78.91
N ASP A 165 -33.22 -4.95 78.66
CA ASP A 165 -33.79 -4.88 77.31
C ASP A 165 -33.12 -3.81 76.45
N SER A 166 -32.82 -2.65 77.03
CA SER A 166 -32.11 -1.57 76.34
C SER A 166 -30.67 -2.00 75.94
N LEU A 167 -29.98 -2.73 76.82
CA LEU A 167 -28.64 -3.28 76.56
C LEU A 167 -28.66 -4.33 75.46
N GLU A 168 -29.66 -5.21 75.43
CA GLU A 168 -29.82 -6.23 74.40
C GLU A 168 -30.06 -5.58 73.02
N LYS A 169 -30.95 -4.58 72.94
CA LYS A 169 -31.19 -3.78 71.72
C LYS A 169 -29.94 -3.03 71.25
N LEU A 170 -29.17 -2.45 72.16
CA LEU A 170 -27.90 -1.79 71.81
C LEU A 170 -26.87 -2.78 71.26
N ARG A 171 -26.78 -3.97 71.85
CA ARG A 171 -25.89 -5.05 71.37
C ARG A 171 -26.28 -5.54 69.98
N SER A 172 -27.58 -5.72 69.70
CA SER A 172 -28.05 -6.11 68.36
C SER A 172 -27.77 -5.04 67.31
N HIS A 173 -28.05 -3.76 67.61
CA HIS A 173 -27.71 -2.65 66.70
C HIS A 173 -26.20 -2.54 66.42
N ILE A 174 -25.36 -2.76 67.44
CA ILE A 174 -23.90 -2.83 67.27
C ILE A 174 -23.52 -3.97 66.32
N GLN A 175 -24.16 -5.13 66.43
CA GLN A 175 -23.88 -6.27 65.57
C GLN A 175 -24.32 -6.03 64.13
N ASP A 176 -25.50 -5.44 63.91
CA ASP A 176 -25.99 -5.08 62.57
C ASP A 176 -25.05 -4.09 61.87
N ILE A 177 -24.56 -3.10 62.61
CA ILE A 177 -23.60 -2.12 62.07
C ILE A 177 -22.28 -2.79 61.69
N LYS A 178 -21.78 -3.73 62.50
CA LYS A 178 -20.58 -4.51 62.15
C LYS A 178 -20.78 -5.30 60.86
N ASN A 179 -21.89 -6.02 60.74
CA ASN A 179 -22.23 -6.78 59.54
C ASN A 179 -22.26 -5.85 58.31
N ARG A 180 -22.87 -4.67 58.44
CA ARG A 180 -22.93 -3.69 57.35
C ARG A 180 -21.56 -3.13 56.97
N ILE A 181 -20.68 -2.89 57.94
CA ILE A 181 -19.28 -2.50 57.68
C ILE A 181 -18.54 -3.60 56.91
N ASP A 182 -18.75 -4.86 57.27
CA ASP A 182 -18.10 -5.99 56.60
C ASP A 182 -18.62 -6.20 55.17
N GLU A 183 -19.91 -6.00 54.90
CA GLU A 183 -20.46 -5.96 53.54
C GLU A 183 -19.81 -4.86 52.69
N ILE A 184 -19.65 -3.65 53.24
CA ILE A 184 -18.99 -2.54 52.56
C ILE A 184 -17.52 -2.86 52.27
N ARG A 185 -16.83 -3.54 53.20
CA ARG A 185 -15.44 -4.00 52.99
C ARG A 185 -15.33 -4.96 51.81
N LYS A 186 -16.19 -5.99 51.75
CA LYS A 186 -16.22 -6.96 50.63
C LYS A 186 -16.44 -6.27 49.28
N LYS A 187 -17.46 -5.39 49.20
CA LYS A 187 -17.73 -4.62 47.96
C LYS A 187 -16.54 -3.78 47.53
N LYS A 188 -15.82 -3.17 48.47
CA LYS A 188 -14.61 -2.40 48.16
C LYS A 188 -13.47 -3.29 47.66
N GLU A 189 -13.30 -4.48 48.20
CA GLU A 189 -12.29 -5.44 47.74
C GLU A 189 -12.59 -5.93 46.31
N GLU A 190 -13.85 -6.20 46.00
CA GLU A 190 -14.32 -6.52 44.65
C GLU A 190 -14.04 -5.36 43.67
N LEU A 191 -14.37 -4.12 44.05
CA LEU A 191 -14.06 -2.96 43.21
C LEU A 191 -12.54 -2.76 43.03
N ARG A 192 -11.73 -3.06 44.05
CA ARG A 192 -10.27 -3.00 43.95
C ARG A 192 -9.72 -4.05 43.00
N SER A 193 -10.23 -5.28 43.05
CA SER A 193 -9.81 -6.35 42.14
C SER A 193 -10.21 -6.04 40.70
N GLN A 194 -11.41 -5.50 40.48
CA GLN A 194 -11.85 -4.98 39.18
C GLN A 194 -10.94 -3.86 38.66
N ILE A 195 -10.58 -2.89 39.51
CA ILE A 195 -9.63 -1.84 39.10
C ILE A 195 -8.28 -2.45 38.72
N SER A 196 -7.79 -3.45 39.47
CA SER A 196 -6.52 -4.11 39.17
C SER A 196 -6.54 -4.81 37.81
N SER A 197 -7.63 -5.53 37.49
CA SER A 197 -7.76 -6.20 36.18
C SER A 197 -7.89 -5.21 35.02
N LEU A 198 -8.63 -4.11 35.22
CA LEU A 198 -8.73 -3.02 34.24
C LEU A 198 -7.39 -2.32 34.01
N VAL A 199 -6.57 -2.13 35.05
CA VAL A 199 -5.22 -1.57 34.92
C VAL A 199 -4.31 -2.50 34.13
N ALA A 200 -4.38 -3.81 34.34
CA ALA A 200 -3.64 -4.78 33.54
C ALA A 200 -4.07 -4.78 32.06
N ALA A 201 -5.38 -4.63 31.79
CA ALA A 201 -5.87 -4.45 30.42
C ALA A 201 -5.39 -3.13 29.78
N LEU A 202 -5.21 -2.06 30.56
CA LEU A 202 -4.61 -0.82 30.05
C LEU A 202 -3.14 -0.99 29.69
N SER A 203 -2.37 -1.76 30.46
CA SER A 203 -0.96 -2.01 30.12
C SER A 203 -0.83 -2.82 28.84
N SER A 204 -1.67 -3.85 28.64
CA SER A 204 -1.65 -4.63 27.39
C SER A 204 -2.04 -3.78 26.18
N ILE A 205 -3.09 -2.97 26.28
CA ILE A 205 -3.50 -2.03 25.21
C ILE A 205 -2.37 -1.02 24.91
N LYS A 206 -1.66 -0.55 25.94
CA LYS A 206 -0.52 0.36 25.75
C LYS A 206 0.58 -0.31 24.92
N GLU A 207 0.92 -1.57 25.20
CA GLU A 207 1.90 -2.33 24.43
C GLU A 207 1.46 -2.54 22.98
N GLU A 208 0.21 -2.92 22.76
CA GLU A 208 -0.37 -3.08 21.41
C GLU A 208 -0.29 -1.76 20.61
N ILE A 209 -0.64 -0.63 21.24
CA ILE A 209 -0.52 0.70 20.61
C ILE A 209 0.93 1.01 20.24
N VAL A 210 1.91 0.64 21.07
CA VAL A 210 3.34 0.85 20.76
C VAL A 210 3.77 -0.01 19.58
N LYS A 211 3.38 -1.29 19.54
CA LYS A 211 3.66 -2.21 18.42
C LYS A 211 3.08 -1.67 17.10
N LEU A 212 1.80 -1.32 17.09
CA LEU A 212 1.14 -0.75 15.91
C LEU A 212 1.75 0.59 15.45
N LYS A 213 2.23 1.42 16.38
CA LYS A 213 2.97 2.64 16.02
C LYS A 213 4.29 2.32 15.33
N ALA A 214 5.05 1.34 15.82
CA ALA A 214 6.29 0.92 15.19
C ALA A 214 6.04 0.33 13.79
N GLU A 215 5.01 -0.50 13.62
CA GLU A 215 4.58 -1.01 12.32
C GLU A 215 4.13 0.10 11.36
N ARG A 216 3.42 1.11 11.87
CA ARG A 216 3.05 2.30 11.08
C ARG A 216 4.29 3.05 10.59
N GLU A 217 5.29 3.22 11.44
CA GLU A 217 6.52 3.93 11.08
C GLU A 217 7.33 3.16 10.02
N SER A 218 7.47 1.84 10.17
CA SER A 218 8.19 1.01 9.20
C SER A 218 7.48 0.98 7.84
N THR A 219 6.16 0.83 7.82
CA THR A 219 5.35 0.89 6.59
C THR A 219 5.37 2.27 5.94
N TYR A 220 5.43 3.36 6.72
CA TYR A 220 5.59 4.71 6.20
C TYR A 220 6.95 4.90 5.53
N LYS A 221 8.04 4.41 6.14
CA LYS A 221 9.38 4.43 5.51
C LYS A 221 9.39 3.70 4.17
N GLN A 222 8.85 2.46 4.14
CA GLN A 222 8.70 1.70 2.90
C GLN A 222 7.90 2.46 1.84
N LEU A 223 6.83 3.15 2.23
CA LEU A 223 6.02 3.96 1.32
C LEU A 223 6.82 5.13 0.72
N VAL A 224 7.68 5.78 1.51
CA VAL A 224 8.56 6.85 1.02
C VAL A 224 9.57 6.29 0.02
N ASP A 225 10.21 5.17 0.33
CA ASP A 225 11.19 4.52 -0.56
C ASP A 225 10.56 4.11 -1.89
N LEU A 226 9.35 3.55 -1.86
CA LEU A 226 8.60 3.19 -3.07
C LEU A 226 8.22 4.42 -3.90
N LYS A 227 7.87 5.55 -3.26
CA LYS A 227 7.61 6.81 -3.97
C LYS A 227 8.87 7.33 -4.67
N ASN A 228 10.02 7.27 -4.00
CA ASN A 228 11.29 7.67 -4.59
C ASN A 228 11.65 6.78 -5.78
N LYS A 229 11.53 5.45 -5.62
CA LYS A 229 11.73 4.49 -6.71
C LYS A 229 10.79 4.73 -7.90
N ARG A 230 9.51 5.03 -7.63
CA ARG A 230 8.54 5.39 -8.68
C ARG A 230 8.98 6.62 -9.46
N GLU A 231 9.53 7.63 -8.78
CA GLU A 231 9.96 8.87 -9.44
C GLU A 231 11.20 8.64 -10.31
N GLN A 232 12.19 7.90 -9.81
CA GLN A 232 13.35 7.47 -10.60
C GLN A 232 12.93 6.70 -11.86
N LEU A 233 12.00 5.75 -11.73
CA LEU A 233 11.49 4.99 -12.88
C LEU A 233 10.73 5.87 -13.88
N LYS A 234 10.02 6.92 -13.44
CA LYS A 234 9.39 7.86 -14.37
C LYS A 234 10.43 8.68 -15.14
N GLN A 235 11.47 9.15 -14.46
CA GLN A 235 12.56 9.90 -15.09
C GLN A 235 13.24 9.05 -16.16
N ALA A 236 13.66 7.83 -15.81
CA ALA A 236 14.27 6.88 -16.74
C ALA A 236 13.33 6.55 -17.93
N ARG A 237 12.03 6.37 -17.68
CA ARG A 237 11.02 6.17 -18.73
C ARG A 237 10.97 7.36 -19.71
N ASP A 238 11.00 8.58 -19.19
CA ASP A 238 10.86 9.79 -20.01
C ASP A 238 12.14 10.07 -20.81
N GLU A 239 13.31 9.80 -20.24
CA GLU A 239 14.59 9.80 -20.96
C GLU A 239 14.62 8.77 -22.10
N LEU A 240 14.19 7.52 -21.84
CA LEU A 240 14.10 6.50 -22.88
C LEU A 240 13.15 6.93 -24.01
N LYS A 241 12.01 7.54 -23.69
CA LYS A 241 11.07 8.05 -24.70
C LYS A 241 11.73 9.12 -25.57
N LYS A 242 12.44 10.07 -24.97
CA LYS A 242 13.17 11.12 -25.72
C LYS A 242 14.19 10.49 -26.67
N ASN A 243 15.02 9.58 -26.16
CA ASN A 243 16.02 8.87 -26.95
C ASN A 243 15.41 8.10 -28.14
N ILE A 244 14.26 7.44 -27.93
CA ILE A 244 13.55 6.73 -29.00
C ILE A 244 13.08 7.70 -30.09
N VAL A 245 12.55 8.87 -29.70
CA VAL A 245 12.09 9.89 -30.65
C VAL A 245 13.26 10.46 -31.45
N GLU A 246 14.38 10.76 -30.79
CA GLU A 246 15.60 11.26 -31.45
C GLU A 246 16.17 10.25 -32.44
N LEU A 247 16.28 8.97 -32.06
CA LEU A 247 16.71 7.90 -32.96
C LEU A 247 15.73 7.71 -34.13
N ALA A 248 14.42 7.83 -33.88
CA ALA A 248 13.42 7.74 -34.94
C ALA A 248 13.52 8.89 -35.95
N ALA A 249 13.85 10.10 -35.48
CA ALA A 249 14.11 11.26 -36.34
C ALA A 249 15.37 11.03 -37.20
N LYS A 250 16.49 10.65 -36.59
CA LYS A 250 17.74 10.31 -37.31
C LYS A 250 17.51 9.23 -38.37
N ARG A 251 16.77 8.18 -38.03
CA ARG A 251 16.42 7.11 -38.99
C ARG A 251 15.61 7.64 -40.17
N LYS A 252 14.70 8.59 -39.94
CA LYS A 252 13.90 9.23 -41.00
C LYS A 252 14.77 10.08 -41.93
N GLU A 253 15.71 10.84 -41.38
CA GLU A 253 16.69 11.63 -42.14
C GLU A 253 17.56 10.74 -43.04
N LEU A 254 18.14 9.67 -42.49
CA LEU A 254 18.93 8.71 -43.26
C LEU A 254 18.13 8.06 -44.40
N ARG A 255 16.85 7.74 -44.17
CA ARG A 255 15.96 7.25 -45.24
C ARG A 255 15.75 8.29 -46.34
N GLY A 256 15.67 9.57 -45.98
CA GLY A 256 15.62 10.68 -46.93
C GLY A 256 16.89 10.77 -47.78
N HIS A 257 18.06 10.63 -47.16
CA HIS A 257 19.34 10.61 -47.89
C HIS A 257 19.46 9.41 -48.84
N ILE A 258 19.04 8.21 -48.43
CA ILE A 258 18.99 7.05 -49.33
C ILE A 258 18.06 7.31 -50.51
N PHE A 259 16.91 7.93 -50.28
CA PHE A 259 15.98 8.27 -51.37
C PHE A 259 16.65 9.19 -52.40
N GLN A 260 17.35 10.24 -51.96
CA GLN A 260 18.10 11.15 -52.84
C GLN A 260 19.21 10.42 -53.62
N LEU A 261 20.01 9.59 -52.94
CA LEU A 261 21.08 8.82 -53.60
C LEU A 261 20.53 7.80 -54.60
N ARG A 262 19.36 7.20 -54.34
CA ARG A 262 18.69 6.29 -55.28
C ARG A 262 18.19 7.03 -56.51
N GLU A 263 17.69 8.26 -56.38
CA GLU A 263 17.35 9.09 -57.55
C GLU A 263 18.59 9.43 -58.38
N GLU A 264 19.70 9.80 -57.75
CA GLU A 264 20.97 10.04 -58.44
C GLU A 264 21.48 8.79 -59.15
N LEU A 265 21.46 7.64 -58.46
CA LEU A 265 21.83 6.35 -59.03
C LEU A 265 20.96 6.02 -60.25
N ASN A 266 19.65 6.24 -60.17
CA ASN A 266 18.75 6.07 -61.31
C ASN A 266 19.13 6.96 -62.49
N LYS A 267 19.47 8.24 -62.27
CA LYS A 267 19.96 9.13 -63.34
C LYS A 267 21.22 8.58 -64.01
N TYR A 268 22.22 8.15 -63.22
CA TYR A 268 23.45 7.59 -63.77
C TYR A 268 23.23 6.25 -64.49
N THR A 269 22.33 5.39 -64.02
CA THR A 269 21.99 4.13 -64.73
C THR A 269 21.30 4.39 -66.08
N ILE A 270 20.47 5.43 -66.18
CA ILE A 270 19.88 5.84 -67.46
C ILE A 270 20.96 6.36 -68.40
N LEU A 271 21.89 7.19 -67.90
CA LEU A 271 23.03 7.67 -68.68
C LEU A 271 23.92 6.53 -69.18
N LEU A 272 24.15 5.50 -68.35
CA LEU A 272 24.90 4.31 -68.73
C LEU A 272 24.19 3.55 -69.86
N LYS A 273 22.87 3.32 -69.74
CA LYS A 273 22.08 2.68 -70.81
C LYS A 273 22.11 3.47 -72.11
N ALA A 274 22.05 4.80 -72.03
CA ALA A 274 22.14 5.68 -73.19
C ALA A 274 23.53 5.60 -73.85
N ALA A 275 24.61 5.56 -73.04
CA ALA A 275 25.96 5.35 -73.53
C ALA A 275 26.11 3.98 -74.21
N ASP A 276 25.63 2.90 -73.59
CA ASP A 276 25.62 1.54 -74.16
C ASP A 276 24.91 1.48 -75.52
N LEU A 277 23.76 2.15 -75.64
CA LEU A 277 23.01 2.22 -76.91
C LEU A 277 23.75 3.04 -77.96
N SER A 278 24.38 4.15 -77.57
CA SER A 278 25.19 4.98 -78.46
C SER A 278 26.42 4.21 -78.99
N ASP A 279 27.12 3.50 -78.12
CA ASP A 279 28.28 2.67 -78.49
C ASP A 279 27.87 1.54 -79.44
N LYS A 280 26.75 0.86 -79.17
CA LYS A 280 26.17 -0.14 -80.09
C LYS A 280 25.79 0.46 -81.44
N TYR A 281 25.20 1.65 -81.45
CA TYR A 281 24.83 2.33 -82.67
C TYR A 281 26.06 2.70 -83.49
N LYS A 282 27.10 3.25 -82.87
CA LYS A 282 28.39 3.53 -83.53
C LYS A 282 29.04 2.28 -84.10
N ALA A 283 29.15 1.22 -83.30
CA ALA A 283 29.71 -0.05 -83.75
C ALA A 283 28.90 -0.65 -84.92
N SER A 284 27.57 -0.52 -84.89
CA SER A 284 26.69 -0.94 -86.00
C SER A 284 26.89 -0.08 -87.26
N LEU A 285 27.10 1.23 -87.09
CA LEU A 285 27.32 2.18 -88.18
C LEU A 285 28.70 1.97 -88.82
N GLU A 286 29.74 1.77 -88.02
CA GLU A 286 31.07 1.36 -88.45
C GLU A 286 31.03 0.00 -89.16
N ALA A 287 30.32 -0.99 -88.62
CA ALA A 287 30.15 -2.29 -89.29
C ALA A 287 29.42 -2.17 -90.64
N LYS A 288 28.37 -1.32 -90.73
CA LYS A 288 27.67 -1.03 -91.99
C LYS A 288 28.55 -0.30 -92.99
N ASN A 289 29.35 0.66 -92.53
CA ASN A 289 30.29 1.40 -93.37
C ASN A 289 31.40 0.46 -93.88
N ASN A 290 32.01 -0.34 -93.01
CA ASN A 290 33.01 -1.35 -93.39
C ASN A 290 32.42 -2.39 -94.35
N ALA A 291 31.17 -2.84 -94.12
CA ALA A 291 30.48 -3.73 -95.04
C ALA A 291 30.26 -3.08 -96.40
N ARG A 292 29.79 -1.82 -96.45
CA ARG A 292 29.66 -1.02 -97.68
C ARG A 292 30.98 -0.82 -98.39
N GLU A 293 32.06 -0.50 -97.68
CA GLU A 293 33.39 -0.33 -98.23
C GLU A 293 33.92 -1.64 -98.81
N SER A 294 33.72 -2.77 -98.12
CA SER A 294 34.12 -4.09 -98.63
C SER A 294 33.29 -4.53 -99.85
N LEU A 295 31.99 -4.23 -99.87
CA LEU A 295 31.11 -4.45 -101.02
C LEU A 295 31.53 -3.57 -102.19
N ARG A 296 31.86 -2.30 -101.94
CA ARG A 296 32.34 -1.36 -102.94
C ARG A 296 33.70 -1.77 -103.50
N ALA A 297 34.63 -2.19 -102.66
CA ALA A 297 35.94 -2.70 -103.09
C ALA A 297 35.79 -3.96 -103.97
N LYS A 298 34.93 -4.91 -103.57
CA LYS A 298 34.58 -6.08 -104.42
C LYS A 298 33.92 -5.66 -105.72
N ALA A 299 33.01 -4.69 -105.69
CA ALA A 299 32.35 -4.16 -106.88
C ALA A 299 33.33 -3.44 -107.81
N ASP A 300 34.28 -2.67 -107.28
CA ASP A 300 35.34 -2.02 -108.07
C ASP A 300 36.28 -3.04 -108.72
N GLU A 301 36.64 -4.12 -108.02
CA GLU A 301 37.42 -5.23 -108.62
C GLU A 301 36.64 -5.91 -109.76
N ILE A 302 35.36 -6.18 -109.57
CA ILE A 302 34.48 -6.81 -110.56
C ILE A 302 34.21 -5.85 -111.74
N TYR A 303 34.04 -4.56 -111.48
CA TYR A 303 33.85 -3.52 -112.50
C TYR A 303 35.13 -3.33 -113.34
N ASN A 304 36.30 -3.40 -112.70
CA ASN A 304 37.58 -3.41 -113.42
C ASN A 304 37.75 -4.65 -114.30
N LYS A 305 37.19 -5.81 -113.93
CA LYS A 305 37.11 -7.00 -114.81
C LYS A 305 36.14 -6.79 -115.98
N LEU A 306 34.99 -6.15 -115.75
CA LEU A 306 34.04 -5.77 -116.79
C LEU A 306 34.67 -4.84 -117.84
N LEU A 307 35.39 -3.82 -117.40
CA LEU A 307 36.14 -2.89 -118.26
C LEU A 307 37.23 -3.57 -119.11
N ARG A 308 37.74 -4.72 -118.66
CA ARG A 308 38.70 -5.56 -119.40
C ARG A 308 38.05 -6.53 -120.39
N GLY A 309 36.71 -6.57 -120.47
CA GLY A 309 35.96 -7.36 -121.46
C GLY A 309 35.74 -8.84 -121.10
N GLU A 310 35.91 -9.21 -119.83
CA GLU A 310 35.70 -10.58 -119.35
C GLU A 310 34.22 -10.86 -119.05
N ARG A 311 33.77 -12.11 -119.26
CA ARG A 311 32.37 -12.53 -118.98
C ARG A 311 32.14 -12.61 -117.47
N LEU A 312 31.12 -11.90 -116.97
CA LEU A 312 30.69 -11.96 -115.58
C LEU A 312 29.77 -13.14 -115.31
N THR A 313 29.86 -13.70 -114.09
CA THR A 313 28.89 -14.67 -113.57
C THR A 313 27.64 -13.97 -113.03
N HIS A 314 26.51 -14.69 -112.94
CA HIS A 314 25.24 -14.14 -112.44
C HIS A 314 25.37 -13.55 -111.03
N ASP A 315 26.19 -14.19 -110.17
CA ASP A 315 26.45 -13.72 -108.81
C ASP A 315 27.31 -12.44 -108.78
N GLU A 316 28.26 -12.28 -109.71
CA GLU A 316 29.08 -11.06 -109.84
C GLU A 316 28.26 -9.88 -110.39
N ILE A 317 27.30 -10.13 -111.28
CA ILE A 317 26.34 -9.12 -111.76
C ILE A 317 25.45 -8.64 -110.61
N LYS A 318 24.99 -9.56 -109.76
CA LYS A 318 24.17 -9.23 -108.60
C LYS A 318 24.91 -8.33 -107.59
N ILE A 319 26.20 -8.58 -107.39
CA ILE A 319 27.06 -7.76 -106.52
C ILE A 319 27.24 -6.33 -107.07
N LEU A 320 27.33 -6.15 -108.39
CA LEU A 320 27.42 -4.83 -109.02
C LEU A 320 26.10 -4.03 -108.91
N ILE A 321 24.95 -4.72 -109.00
CA ILE A 321 23.61 -4.12 -108.80
C ILE A 321 23.44 -3.72 -107.33
N GLU A 322 23.75 -4.61 -106.39
CA GLU A 322 23.66 -4.33 -104.95
C GLU A 322 24.60 -3.18 -104.49
N ALA A 323 25.71 -2.95 -105.20
CA ALA A 323 26.63 -1.84 -104.97
C ALA A 323 26.25 -0.53 -105.71
N GLY A 324 25.22 -0.55 -106.59
CA GLY A 324 24.71 0.62 -107.29
C GLY A 324 25.47 1.03 -108.56
N TYR A 325 26.30 0.16 -109.14
CA TYR A 325 27.05 0.43 -110.38
C TYR A 325 26.23 0.17 -111.66
N LEU A 326 25.08 -0.51 -111.55
CA LEU A 326 24.13 -0.82 -112.62
C LEU A 326 22.70 -0.54 -112.11
N SER A 327 21.82 -0.01 -112.97
CA SER A 327 20.40 0.23 -112.63
C SER A 327 19.60 -1.07 -112.65
N GLU A 328 18.71 -1.25 -111.67
CA GLU A 328 17.69 -2.31 -111.69
C GLU A 328 16.71 -2.03 -112.84
N GLU A 329 16.75 -2.85 -113.90
CA GLU A 329 15.68 -2.97 -114.89
C GLU A 329 14.94 -4.30 -114.69
#